data_AF-A0A5V4Z438-F1
#
_entry.id   AF-A0A5V4Z438-F1
#
_cell.length_a   1.000
_cell.length_b   1.000
_cell.length_c   1.000
_cell.angle_alpha   90.00
_cell.angle_beta   90.00
_cell.angle_gamma   90.00
#
_symmetry.space_group_name_H-M   'P 1'
#
loop_
_entity.id
_entity.type
_entity.pdbx_description
1 polymer ?
#
loop_
_entity_poly.entity_id
_entity_poly.type
_entity_poly.pdbx_seq_one_letter_code
_entity_poly.pdbx_strand_id
1 'polypeptide(L)'
;MSKTEQQERIRKLMIHAINEAVIAGVIPLMFKYRRMTAEGYTKITACGKPTIINWKESGSDEFRSTVWWDYQPEHIPKLIKGRPENLKFLLPDVDRNCFRLVVGACASFYFDCRHKCILSDKGKEFFAVYVRESTASEIDEMEEVKPFGYSISDQSRPLQRLLSPSDSKCRKY
;
A
#
# COMPACT_ATOMS: atom_id res chain seq x y z
N MET A 1 0.66 -4.49 21.65
CA MET A 1 -0.32 -4.05 20.64
C MET A 1 -0.99 -5.27 20.03
N SER A 2 -2.32 -5.30 20.01
CA SER A 2 -3.06 -6.40 19.40
C SER A 2 -3.01 -6.32 17.87
N LYS A 3 -3.27 -7.45 17.19
CA LYS A 3 -3.32 -7.48 15.73
C LYS A 3 -4.45 -6.61 15.18
N THR A 4 -5.57 -6.52 15.89
CA THR A 4 -6.74 -5.72 15.50
C THR A 4 -6.42 -4.23 15.57
N GLU A 5 -5.82 -3.77 16.67
CA GLU A 5 -5.37 -2.37 16.81
C GLU A 5 -4.41 -1.97 15.67
N GLN A 6 -3.48 -2.86 15.28
CA GLN A 6 -2.59 -2.60 14.16
C GLN A 6 -3.35 -2.43 12.84
N GLN A 7 -4.38 -3.24 12.60
CA GLN A 7 -5.19 -3.16 11.38
C GLN A 7 -6.01 -1.86 11.34
N GLU A 8 -6.60 -1.45 12.46
CA GLU A 8 -7.37 -0.20 12.56
C GLU A 8 -6.49 1.02 12.31
N ARG A 9 -5.33 1.09 12.99
CA ARG A 9 -4.33 2.14 12.77
C ARG A 9 -3.86 2.19 11.32
N ILE A 10 -3.51 1.04 10.75
CA ILE A 10 -3.10 0.98 9.33
C ILE A 10 -4.22 1.43 8.43
N ARG A 11 -5.46 0.97 8.62
CA ARG A 11 -6.59 1.37 7.78
C ARG A 11 -6.73 2.88 7.74
N LYS A 12 -6.73 3.51 8.92
CA LYS A 12 -6.82 4.96 9.07
C LYS A 12 -5.69 5.68 8.33
N LEU A 13 -4.43 5.30 8.59
CA LEU A 13 -3.26 5.89 7.96
C LEU A 13 -3.24 5.69 6.42
N MET A 14 -3.61 4.50 5.95
CA MET A 14 -3.57 4.18 4.52
C MET A 14 -4.59 5.00 3.75
N ILE A 15 -5.80 5.23 4.29
CA ILE A 15 -6.79 6.07 3.61
C ILE A 15 -6.25 7.51 3.48
N HIS A 16 -5.63 8.07 4.52
CA HIS A 16 -4.95 9.37 4.43
C HIS A 16 -3.88 9.39 3.33
N ALA A 17 -2.94 8.46 3.38
CA ALA A 17 -1.83 8.43 2.42
C ALA A 17 -2.31 8.24 0.97
N ILE A 18 -3.33 7.42 0.74
CA ILE A 18 -3.91 7.17 -0.58
C ILE A 18 -4.70 8.40 -1.07
N ASN A 19 -5.46 9.07 -0.19
CA ASN A 19 -6.12 10.33 -0.52
C ASN A 19 -5.11 11.38 -0.99
N GLU A 20 -4.00 11.56 -0.25
CA GLU A 20 -2.92 12.48 -0.65
C GLU A 20 -2.31 12.09 -2.00
N ALA A 21 -2.06 10.79 -2.22
CA ALA A 21 -1.53 10.30 -3.49
C ALA A 21 -2.47 10.55 -4.67
N VAL A 22 -3.78 10.40 -4.45
CA VAL A 22 -4.81 10.67 -5.44
C VAL A 22 -4.88 12.17 -5.75
N ILE A 23 -4.92 13.01 -4.71
CA ILE A 23 -4.99 14.48 -4.85
C ILE A 23 -3.75 15.00 -5.59
N ALA A 24 -2.58 14.46 -5.28
CA ALA A 24 -1.33 14.76 -5.98
C ALA A 24 -1.26 14.18 -7.41
N GLY A 25 -2.23 13.38 -7.84
CA GLY A 25 -2.28 12.76 -9.16
C GLY A 25 -1.29 11.62 -9.36
N VAL A 26 -0.70 11.09 -8.28
CA VAL A 26 0.20 9.92 -8.30
C VAL A 26 -0.59 8.65 -8.60
N ILE A 27 -1.71 8.46 -7.89
CA ILE A 27 -2.66 7.38 -8.17
C ILE A 27 -3.73 7.97 -9.09
N PRO A 28 -3.71 7.65 -10.40
CA PRO A 28 -4.62 8.25 -11.35
C PRO A 28 -6.03 7.66 -11.18
N LEU A 29 -6.97 8.48 -10.73
CA LEU A 29 -8.40 8.14 -10.72
C LEU A 29 -9.10 8.42 -12.05
N MET A 30 -8.42 8.99 -13.03
CA MET A 30 -8.99 9.31 -14.34
C MET A 30 -8.27 8.50 -15.42
N PHE A 31 -8.96 8.25 -16.54
CA PHE A 31 -8.59 7.42 -17.71
C PHE A 31 -7.20 7.67 -18.36
N LYS A 32 -6.33 8.48 -17.76
CA LYS A 32 -4.91 8.57 -18.08
C LYS A 32 -4.10 7.41 -17.43
N TYR A 33 -4.63 6.18 -17.39
CA TYR A 33 -3.88 4.96 -17.02
C TYR A 33 -2.55 4.85 -17.76
N ARG A 34 -2.50 5.39 -18.99
CA ARG A 34 -1.31 5.48 -19.86
C ARG A 34 -0.07 6.18 -19.26
N ARG A 35 -0.13 6.73 -18.05
CA ARG A 35 1.02 7.39 -17.40
C ARG A 35 1.64 6.62 -16.25
N MET A 36 1.00 5.58 -15.70
CA MET A 36 1.66 4.74 -14.70
C MET A 36 2.59 3.75 -15.40
N THR A 37 3.85 3.72 -14.96
CA THR A 37 4.80 2.68 -15.33
C THR A 37 4.43 1.36 -14.66
N ALA A 38 4.84 0.23 -15.24
CA ALA A 38 4.62 -1.11 -14.68
C ALA A 38 5.20 -1.27 -13.26
N GLU A 39 6.21 -0.48 -12.90
CA GLU A 39 6.67 -0.31 -11.53
C GLU A 39 7.21 1.10 -11.32
N GLY A 40 7.19 1.58 -10.09
CA GLY A 40 7.69 2.90 -9.77
C GLY A 40 7.51 3.26 -8.30
N TYR A 41 7.93 4.47 -7.97
CA TYR A 41 7.68 5.05 -6.67
C TYR A 41 7.50 6.56 -6.80
N THR A 42 6.88 7.13 -5.78
CA THR A 42 6.82 8.57 -5.57
C THR A 42 7.17 8.90 -4.12
N LYS A 43 7.52 10.17 -3.89
CA LYS A 43 7.67 10.74 -2.57
C LYS A 43 6.57 11.78 -2.38
N ILE A 44 5.82 11.64 -1.30
CA ILE A 44 4.79 12.60 -0.89
C ILE A 44 4.95 12.92 0.60
N THR A 45 4.19 13.89 1.08
CA THR A 45 4.00 14.12 2.51
C THR A 45 2.59 13.68 2.86
N ALA A 46 2.45 12.74 3.79
CA ALA A 46 1.13 12.31 4.29
C ALA A 46 1.11 12.49 5.81
N CYS A 47 0.06 13.14 6.33
CA CYS A 47 -0.07 13.47 7.76
C CYS A 47 1.19 14.15 8.33
N GLY A 48 1.80 15.07 7.57
CA GLY A 48 2.99 15.80 7.99
C GLY A 48 4.31 15.02 7.99
N LYS A 49 4.33 13.75 7.54
CA LYS A 49 5.54 12.93 7.50
C LYS A 49 5.98 12.57 6.06
N PRO A 50 7.29 12.44 5.82
CA PRO A 50 7.81 11.90 4.57
C PRO A 50 7.24 10.51 4.31
N THR A 51 6.70 10.30 3.11
CA THR A 51 6.01 9.07 2.75
C THR A 51 6.43 8.62 1.36
N ILE A 52 6.81 7.35 1.23
CA ILE A 52 7.07 6.70 -0.06
C ILE A 52 5.84 5.89 -0.44
N ILE A 53 5.39 6.03 -1.68
CA ILE A 53 4.41 5.13 -2.27
C ILE A 53 5.07 4.47 -3.46
N ASN A 54 5.25 3.16 -3.38
CA ASN A 54 5.75 2.34 -4.47
C ASN A 54 4.61 1.50 -5.05
N TRP A 55 4.74 1.14 -6.32
CA TRP A 55 3.78 0.29 -7.00
C TRP A 55 4.47 -0.67 -7.95
N LYS A 56 3.80 -1.80 -8.18
CA LYS A 56 4.13 -2.76 -9.21
C LYS A 56 2.85 -3.34 -9.78
N GLU A 57 2.74 -3.37 -11.10
CA GLU A 57 1.66 -4.00 -11.84
C GLU A 57 1.63 -5.51 -11.50
N SER A 58 0.45 -5.99 -11.16
CA SER A 58 0.19 -7.37 -10.73
C SER A 58 -0.83 -8.09 -11.61
N GLY A 59 -1.42 -7.39 -12.58
CA GLY A 59 -2.46 -7.85 -13.50
C GLY A 59 -2.92 -6.69 -14.38
N SER A 60 -3.81 -6.96 -15.35
CA SER A 60 -4.34 -5.91 -16.24
C SER A 60 -5.05 -4.82 -15.43
N ASP A 61 -4.47 -3.62 -15.39
CA ASP A 61 -4.96 -2.45 -14.64
C ASP A 61 -4.95 -2.61 -13.10
N GLU A 62 -4.25 -3.61 -12.58
CA GLU A 62 -4.15 -3.90 -11.14
C GLU A 62 -2.74 -3.70 -10.63
N PHE A 63 -2.59 -2.85 -9.62
CA PHE A 63 -1.30 -2.53 -9.03
C PHE A 63 -1.24 -3.00 -7.58
N ARG A 64 -0.17 -3.69 -7.23
CA ARG A 64 0.23 -3.82 -5.84
C ARG A 64 0.98 -2.56 -5.45
N SER A 65 0.44 -1.84 -4.49
CA SER A 65 1.06 -0.63 -3.96
C SER A 65 1.45 -0.84 -2.51
N THR A 66 2.52 -0.17 -2.07
CA THR A 66 2.90 -0.13 -0.65
C THR A 66 3.21 1.30 -0.24
N VAL A 67 2.75 1.67 0.94
CA VAL A 67 3.02 2.94 1.59
C VAL A 67 4.06 2.72 2.67
N TRP A 68 5.12 3.52 2.67
CA TRP A 68 6.10 3.62 3.74
C TRP A 68 5.98 5.01 4.36
N TRP A 69 5.35 5.08 5.54
CA TRP A 69 5.06 6.33 6.22
C TRP A 69 6.08 6.62 7.33
N ASP A 70 6.37 7.90 7.54
CA ASP A 70 7.47 8.37 8.39
C ASP A 70 8.79 7.71 7.99
N TYR A 71 9.10 7.84 6.70
CA TYR A 71 10.23 7.23 6.05
C TYR A 71 11.53 7.99 6.33
N GLN A 72 12.55 7.29 6.85
CA GLN A 72 13.82 7.83 7.35
C GLN A 72 15.01 7.19 6.61
N PRO A 73 15.35 7.67 5.40
CA PRO A 73 16.40 7.09 4.56
C PRO A 73 17.80 7.18 5.17
N GLU A 74 18.04 8.11 6.09
CA GLU A 74 19.34 8.36 6.71
C GLU A 74 19.87 7.16 7.51
N HIS A 75 18.97 6.25 7.91
CA HIS A 75 19.32 5.03 8.61
C HIS A 75 19.72 3.90 7.66
N ILE A 76 19.35 3.93 6.38
CA ILE A 76 19.57 2.81 5.46
C ILE A 76 21.05 2.60 5.07
N PRO A 77 21.81 3.63 4.65
CA PRO A 77 23.24 3.44 4.35
C PRO A 77 24.05 2.90 5.53
N LYS A 78 23.60 3.14 6.77
CA LYS A 78 24.20 2.58 7.99
C LYS A 78 23.89 1.09 8.17
N LEU A 79 22.77 0.63 7.61
CA LEU A 79 22.28 -0.74 7.72
C LEU A 79 22.76 -1.63 6.56
N ILE A 80 22.87 -1.06 5.35
CA ILE A 80 23.28 -1.78 4.14
C ILE A 80 24.65 -1.28 3.71
N LYS A 81 25.68 -2.13 3.83
CA LYS A 81 27.03 -1.79 3.37
C LYS A 81 27.08 -1.67 1.85
N GLY A 82 27.30 -0.46 1.35
CA GLY A 82 27.87 -0.25 0.01
C GLY A 82 26.91 -0.27 -1.18
N ARG A 83 25.59 -0.20 -0.99
CA ARG A 83 24.65 0.03 -2.12
C ARG A 83 23.59 1.09 -1.80
N PRO A 84 23.18 1.91 -2.79
CA PRO A 84 22.05 2.81 -2.62
C PRO A 84 20.77 2.01 -2.42
N GLU A 85 19.84 2.55 -1.63
CA GLU A 85 18.53 1.97 -1.46
C GLU A 85 17.75 1.95 -2.78
N ASN A 86 17.02 0.86 -3.02
CA ASN A 86 16.09 0.77 -4.14
C ASN A 86 14.64 1.04 -3.70
N LEU A 87 14.19 2.27 -3.90
CA LEU A 87 12.80 2.71 -3.61
C LEU A 87 11.73 2.04 -4.50
N LYS A 88 12.13 1.33 -5.56
CA LYS A 88 11.19 0.55 -6.39
C LYS A 88 10.77 -0.76 -5.75
N PHE A 89 11.45 -1.20 -4.69
CA PHE A 89 11.00 -2.38 -3.96
C PHE A 89 9.66 -2.10 -3.28
N LEU A 90 8.85 -3.15 -3.17
CA LEU A 90 7.54 -3.03 -2.53
C LEU A 90 7.67 -2.87 -1.01
N LEU A 91 8.77 -3.34 -0.42
CA LEU A 91 9.06 -3.19 0.99
C LEU A 91 10.41 -2.49 1.15
N PRO A 92 10.65 -1.80 2.29
CA PRO A 92 11.95 -1.18 2.55
C PRO A 92 13.08 -2.18 2.31
N ASP A 93 14.18 -1.75 1.68
CA ASP A 93 15.30 -2.62 1.29
C ASP A 93 16.18 -3.06 2.48
N VAL A 94 15.56 -3.37 3.61
CA VAL A 94 16.22 -3.79 4.84
C VAL A 94 15.49 -5.00 5.42
N ASP A 95 16.17 -5.73 6.31
CA ASP A 95 15.50 -6.79 7.07
C ASP A 95 14.29 -6.23 7.83
N ARG A 96 13.26 -7.06 8.02
CA ARG A 96 12.03 -6.62 8.68
C ARG A 96 12.27 -6.16 10.11
N ASN A 97 13.28 -6.70 10.81
CA ASN A 97 13.65 -6.24 12.15
C ASN A 97 14.22 -4.81 12.15
N CYS A 98 14.71 -4.35 11.01
CA CYS A 98 15.21 -2.99 10.82
C CYS A 98 14.12 -1.99 10.43
N PHE A 99 12.88 -2.42 10.16
CA PHE A 99 11.78 -1.50 9.79
C PHE A 99 11.59 -0.40 10.82
N ARG A 100 11.72 -0.71 12.11
CA ARG A 100 11.63 0.27 13.21
C ARG A 100 12.58 1.46 13.07
N LEU A 101 13.69 1.28 12.36
CA LEU A 101 14.68 2.32 12.15
C LEU A 101 14.36 3.17 10.93
N VAL A 102 13.64 2.64 9.94
CA VAL A 102 13.49 3.28 8.63
C VAL A 102 12.08 3.75 8.32
N VAL A 103 11.06 3.21 8.99
CA VAL A 103 9.65 3.55 8.78
C VAL A 103 8.89 3.62 10.10
N GLY A 104 7.95 4.54 10.21
CA GLY A 104 6.94 4.56 11.27
C GLY A 104 5.81 3.56 10.99
N ALA A 105 5.39 3.41 9.75
CA ALA A 105 4.41 2.40 9.37
C ALA A 105 4.59 1.95 7.92
N CYS A 106 4.19 0.71 7.63
CA CYS A 106 4.24 0.14 6.30
C CYS A 106 3.06 -0.81 6.07
N ALA A 107 2.38 -0.68 4.93
CA ALA A 107 1.39 -1.66 4.48
C ALA A 107 1.24 -1.65 2.97
N SER A 108 0.96 -2.84 2.42
CA SER A 108 0.64 -3.05 1.01
C SER A 108 -0.87 -3.21 0.81
N PHE A 109 -1.35 -2.86 -0.37
CA PHE A 109 -2.71 -3.09 -0.85
C PHE A 109 -2.70 -3.37 -2.36
N TYR A 110 -3.82 -3.87 -2.88
CA TYR A 110 -4.05 -3.94 -4.31
C TYR A 110 -5.03 -2.83 -4.71
N PHE A 111 -4.68 -2.10 -5.76
CA PHE A 111 -5.50 -1.06 -6.33
C PHE A 111 -5.90 -1.45 -7.74
N ASP A 112 -7.21 -1.54 -7.99
CA ASP A 112 -7.76 -1.69 -9.32
C ASP A 112 -8.01 -0.29 -9.87
N CYS A 113 -7.16 0.10 -10.82
CA CYS A 113 -7.24 1.39 -11.47
C CYS A 113 -8.51 1.51 -12.28
N ARG A 114 -8.94 0.43 -12.96
CA ARG A 114 -10.12 0.41 -13.85
C ARG A 114 -11.41 0.69 -13.08
N HIS A 115 -11.58 0.07 -11.91
CA HIS A 115 -12.75 0.24 -11.04
C HIS A 115 -12.55 1.31 -9.96
N LYS A 116 -11.36 1.90 -9.88
CA LYS A 116 -10.97 2.92 -8.90
C LYS A 116 -11.24 2.44 -7.48
N CYS A 117 -10.70 1.28 -7.13
CA CYS A 117 -10.96 0.70 -5.82
C CYS A 117 -9.76 -0.02 -5.22
N ILE A 118 -9.71 -0.04 -3.90
CA ILE A 118 -8.85 -0.94 -3.14
C ILE A 118 -9.53 -2.31 -3.08
N LEU A 119 -8.82 -3.36 -3.43
CA LEU A 119 -9.32 -4.73 -3.34
C LEU A 119 -9.20 -5.26 -1.91
N SER A 120 -10.33 -5.66 -1.33
CA SER A 120 -10.46 -6.24 0.00
C SER A 120 -10.84 -7.71 -0.10
N ASP A 121 -10.07 -8.59 0.56
CA ASP A 121 -10.46 -9.98 0.74
C ASP A 121 -11.02 -10.18 2.14
N LYS A 122 -12.34 -10.38 2.26
CA LYS A 122 -13.04 -10.62 3.53
C LYS A 122 -12.72 -9.54 4.59
N GLY A 123 -12.79 -8.27 4.19
CA GLY A 123 -12.46 -7.13 5.06
C GLY A 123 -10.97 -6.96 5.36
N LYS A 124 -10.09 -7.60 4.59
CA LYS A 124 -8.64 -7.40 4.68
C LYS A 124 -8.18 -6.62 3.46
N GLU A 125 -8.20 -5.30 3.54
CA GLU A 125 -7.68 -4.44 2.47
C GLU A 125 -6.14 -4.45 2.45
N PHE A 126 -5.54 -4.39 3.65
CA PHE A 126 -4.11 -4.18 3.80
C PHE A 126 -3.37 -5.46 4.22
N PHE A 127 -2.11 -5.57 3.82
CA PHE A 127 -1.24 -6.68 4.16
C PHE A 127 0.23 -6.24 4.25
N ALA A 128 1.13 -7.15 4.61
CA ALA A 128 2.52 -6.81 4.93
C ALA A 128 2.63 -5.67 5.95
N VAL A 129 1.71 -5.67 6.92
CA VAL A 129 1.53 -4.61 7.92
C VAL A 129 2.70 -4.55 8.88
N TYR A 130 3.13 -3.32 9.15
CA TYR A 130 4.06 -2.94 10.18
C TYR A 130 3.67 -1.57 10.74
N VAL A 131 3.66 -1.43 12.08
CA VAL A 131 3.50 -0.15 12.77
C VAL A 131 4.57 -0.10 13.85
N ARG A 132 5.36 0.97 13.87
CA ARG A 132 6.33 1.26 14.91
C ARG A 132 5.59 1.76 16.14
N GLU A 133 5.93 1.19 17.29
CA GLU A 133 5.27 1.48 18.56
C GLU A 133 5.31 2.98 18.90
N SER A 134 6.44 3.64 18.67
CA SER A 134 6.61 5.06 18.97
C SER A 134 5.75 6.00 18.13
N THR A 135 5.20 5.53 17.01
CA THR A 135 4.33 6.34 16.13
C THR A 135 2.86 5.92 16.23
N ALA A 136 2.53 4.95 17.09
CA ALA A 136 1.17 4.43 17.19
C ALA A 136 0.20 5.50 17.70
N SER A 137 0.60 6.28 18.70
CA SER A 137 -0.20 7.39 19.25
C SER A 137 -0.45 8.49 18.22
N GLU A 138 0.55 8.81 17.40
CA GLU A 138 0.39 9.79 16.31
C GLU A 138 -0.71 9.36 15.33
N ILE A 139 -0.86 8.06 15.07
CA ILE A 139 -1.93 7.53 14.20
C ILE A 139 -3.29 7.55 14.92
N ASP A 140 -3.30 7.27 16.23
CA ASP A 140 -4.52 7.32 17.04
C ASP A 140 -5.12 8.74 17.06
N GLU A 141 -4.28 9.77 17.08
CA GLU A 141 -4.68 11.18 17.08
C GLU A 141 -5.16 11.72 15.72
N MET A 142 -4.91 11.01 14.61
CA MET A 142 -5.38 11.43 13.29
C MET A 142 -6.92 11.53 13.24
N GLU A 143 -7.48 12.33 12.35
CA GLU A 143 -8.92 12.27 12.11
C GLU A 143 -9.29 11.06 11.25
N GLU A 144 -10.51 10.56 11.36
CA GLU A 144 -11.03 9.57 10.41
C GLU A 144 -11.43 10.27 9.11
N VAL A 145 -10.93 9.75 7.99
CA VAL A 145 -11.25 10.26 6.64
C VAL A 145 -11.86 9.18 5.78
N LYS A 146 -12.65 9.60 4.79
CA LYS A 146 -13.21 8.71 3.77
C LYS A 146 -12.32 8.68 2.52
N PRO A 147 -12.34 7.57 1.76
CA PRO A 147 -11.75 7.51 0.44
C PRO A 147 -12.16 8.68 -0.46
N PHE A 148 -11.18 9.35 -1.07
CA PHE A 148 -11.40 10.48 -1.97
C PHE A 148 -11.45 10.01 -3.43
N GLY A 149 -12.65 9.83 -3.98
CA GLY A 149 -12.85 9.48 -5.39
C GLY A 149 -12.55 8.03 -5.77
N TYR A 150 -12.21 7.18 -4.80
CA TYR A 150 -12.09 5.72 -4.95
C TYR A 150 -12.97 5.00 -3.93
N SER A 151 -13.17 3.70 -4.09
CA SER A 151 -13.92 2.85 -3.15
C SER A 151 -13.06 1.75 -2.54
N ILE A 152 -13.60 1.06 -1.55
CA ILE A 152 -13.04 -0.21 -1.06
C ILE A 152 -14.01 -1.30 -1.51
N SER A 153 -13.53 -2.26 -2.29
CA SER A 153 -14.34 -3.31 -2.90
C SER A 153 -14.12 -4.64 -2.18
N ASP A 154 -15.18 -5.41 -1.98
CA ASP A 154 -15.11 -6.80 -1.46
C ASP A 154 -14.66 -7.82 -2.51
N GLN A 155 -13.99 -7.38 -3.57
CA GLN A 155 -13.44 -8.25 -4.59
C GLN A 155 -12.13 -8.89 -4.14
N SER A 156 -12.01 -10.19 -4.42
CA SER A 156 -10.81 -10.97 -4.09
C SER A 156 -9.57 -10.47 -4.83
N ARG A 157 -8.43 -10.57 -4.13
CA ARG A 157 -7.11 -10.17 -4.64
C ARG A 157 -6.71 -11.03 -5.85
N PRO A 158 -5.80 -10.56 -6.73
CA PRO A 158 -5.48 -11.24 -7.99
C PRO A 158 -4.97 -12.68 -7.78
N LEU A 159 -4.11 -12.88 -6.76
CA LEU A 159 -3.59 -14.21 -6.39
C LEU A 159 -4.68 -15.20 -5.97
N GLN A 160 -5.81 -14.73 -5.45
CA GLN A 160 -6.93 -15.60 -5.06
C GLN A 160 -7.87 -15.90 -6.23
N ARG A 161 -7.99 -14.99 -7.21
CA ARG A 161 -8.75 -15.27 -8.44
C ARG A 161 -8.10 -16.41 -9.25
N LEU A 162 -6.77 -16.49 -9.26
CA LEU A 162 -6.03 -17.60 -9.88
C LEU A 162 -6.22 -18.94 -9.17
N LEU A 163 -6.49 -18.92 -7.85
CA LEU A 163 -6.76 -20.10 -7.03
C LEU A 163 -8.25 -20.46 -6.96
N SER A 164 -9.11 -19.62 -7.53
CA SER A 164 -10.54 -19.91 -7.63
C SER A 164 -10.71 -20.94 -8.75
N PRO A 165 -11.31 -22.13 -8.51
CA PRO A 165 -11.60 -23.03 -9.60
C PRO A 165 -12.52 -22.28 -10.56
N SER A 166 -12.07 -22.11 -11.81
CA SER A 166 -12.97 -21.70 -12.87
C SER A 166 -14.11 -22.70 -12.89
N ASP A 167 -15.36 -22.23 -12.76
CA ASP A 167 -16.55 -23.04 -13.04
C ASP A 167 -16.52 -23.43 -14.53
N SER A 168 -15.70 -24.42 -14.86
CA SER A 168 -15.76 -25.14 -16.12
C SER A 168 -17.02 -25.96 -16.06
N LYS A 169 -18.13 -25.38 -16.55
CA LYS A 169 -19.31 -26.12 -16.99
C LYS A 169 -18.85 -27.14 -18.03
N CYS A 170 -18.54 -28.36 -17.57
CA CYS A 170 -18.50 -29.53 -18.42
C CYS A 170 -19.92 -29.75 -18.97
N ARG A 171 -20.17 -29.26 -20.19
CA ARG A 171 -21.25 -29.79 -21.03
C ARG A 171 -20.89 -31.24 -21.34
N LYS A 172 -21.65 -32.19 -20.79
CA LYS A 172 -21.65 -33.57 -21.27
C LYS A 172 -22.73 -33.69 -22.33
N TYR A 173 -22.32 -34.19 -23.50
CA TYR A 173 -23.19 -34.69 -24.57
C TYR A 173 -23.86 -35.99 -24.15
#